data_AF-A0A970S832-F1
#
_entry.id   AF-A0A970S832-F1
#
_cell.length_a   1.000
_cell.length_b   1.000
_cell.length_c   1.000
_cell.angle_alpha   90.00
_cell.angle_beta   90.00
_cell.angle_gamma   90.00
#
_symmetry.space_group_name_H-M   'P 1'
#
loop_
_entity.id
_entity.type
_entity.pdbx_description
1 polymer ?
#
loop_
_entity_poly.entity_id
_entity_poly.type
_entity_poly.pdbx_seq_one_letter_code
_entity_poly.pdbx_strand_id
1 'polypeptide(L)'
;MSDQPFSQDKLAGTLEEDQIYKTLLESTLAIPWKIDWATKEYRYVGPQIEKLLGWLPSSWKPVEDWATRMHPEDRARIVDMCVAQSIAGIDHEADYRALTASGNYIWV
;
A
#
# COMPACT_ATOMS: atom_id res chain seq x y z
N MET A 1 -46.38 -9.99 -30.12
CA MET A 1 -45.89 -9.24 -28.95
C MET A 1 -44.43 -9.59 -28.79
N SER A 2 -43.59 -8.59 -28.98
CA SER A 2 -42.18 -8.62 -29.38
C SER A 2 -41.21 -9.00 -28.24
N ASP A 3 -40.16 -9.72 -28.64
CA ASP A 3 -38.74 -9.72 -28.20
C ASP A 3 -38.30 -9.64 -26.72
N GLN A 4 -37.64 -10.73 -26.26
CA GLN A 4 -36.21 -10.88 -25.85
C GLN A 4 -35.52 -9.85 -24.89
N PRO A 5 -34.34 -10.15 -24.28
CA PRO A 5 -33.96 -11.25 -23.38
C PRO A 5 -33.09 -10.75 -22.18
N PHE A 6 -32.55 -11.69 -21.37
CA PHE A 6 -31.49 -11.54 -20.34
C PHE A 6 -30.71 -10.21 -20.27
N SER A 7 -30.80 -9.49 -19.15
CA SER A 7 -29.89 -8.39 -18.82
C SER A 7 -28.61 -8.96 -18.18
N GLN A 8 -27.59 -9.16 -19.02
CA GLN A 8 -26.19 -9.18 -18.61
C GLN A 8 -25.72 -7.73 -18.50
N ASP A 9 -25.65 -7.17 -17.30
CA ASP A 9 -25.02 -5.86 -17.08
C ASP A 9 -24.42 -5.77 -15.67
N LYS A 10 -23.27 -6.44 -15.46
CA LYS A 10 -22.38 -6.21 -14.30
C LYS A 10 -20.91 -6.52 -14.64
N LEU A 11 -20.43 -6.07 -15.80
CA LEU A 11 -19.01 -6.19 -16.15
C LEU A 11 -18.41 -4.90 -16.76
N ALA A 12 -19.18 -3.82 -16.87
CA ALA A 12 -18.70 -2.56 -17.46
C ALA A 12 -17.94 -1.64 -16.47
N GLY A 13 -18.01 -1.88 -15.16
CA GLY A 13 -17.45 -0.99 -14.14
C GLY A 13 -15.94 -1.13 -13.87
N THR A 14 -15.30 -2.21 -14.30
CA THR A 14 -13.97 -2.57 -13.77
C THR A 14 -12.80 -1.90 -14.48
N LEU A 15 -12.87 -1.61 -15.78
CA LEU A 15 -11.71 -1.14 -16.54
C LEU A 15 -11.46 0.37 -16.39
N GLU A 16 -12.52 1.17 -16.31
CA GLU A 16 -12.43 2.62 -16.21
C GLU A 16 -12.05 3.06 -14.79
N GLU A 17 -12.62 2.40 -13.77
CA GLU A 17 -12.21 2.55 -12.37
C GLU A 17 -10.76 2.12 -12.17
N ASP A 18 -10.34 0.97 -12.72
CA ASP A 18 -8.95 0.51 -12.64
C ASP A 18 -7.99 1.50 -13.31
N GLN A 19 -8.38 2.12 -14.43
CA GLN A 19 -7.54 3.06 -15.16
C GLN A 19 -7.43 4.41 -14.44
N ILE A 20 -8.52 4.92 -13.87
CA ILE A 20 -8.52 6.14 -13.03
C ILE A 20 -7.71 5.89 -11.76
N TYR A 21 -7.92 4.75 -11.10
CA TYR A 21 -7.18 4.34 -9.91
C TYR A 21 -5.68 4.25 -10.17
N LYS A 22 -5.25 3.62 -11.27
CA LYS A 22 -3.85 3.59 -11.71
C LYS A 22 -3.29 4.97 -11.98
N THR A 23 -4.03 5.82 -12.70
CA THR A 23 -3.57 7.17 -13.06
C THR A 23 -3.34 8.06 -11.82
N LEU A 24 -4.23 7.98 -10.81
CA LEU A 24 -4.05 8.70 -9.54
C LEU A 24 -2.84 8.20 -8.75
N LEU A 25 -2.63 6.89 -8.71
CA LEU A 25 -1.47 6.30 -8.04
C LEU A 25 -0.15 6.63 -8.75
N GLU A 26 -0.16 6.78 -10.07
CA GLU A 26 1.03 7.11 -10.85
C GLU A 26 1.47 8.57 -10.70
N SER A 27 0.54 9.51 -10.48
CA SER A 27 0.85 10.94 -10.34
C SER A 27 1.24 11.36 -8.92
N THR A 28 0.81 10.61 -7.89
CA THR A 28 0.92 11.03 -6.47
C THR A 28 2.19 10.52 -5.79
N LEU A 29 3.04 9.71 -6.44
CA LEU A 29 4.14 8.96 -5.81
C LEU A 29 3.70 8.11 -4.60
N ALA A 30 2.39 7.91 -4.41
CA ALA A 30 1.83 7.11 -3.35
C ALA A 30 2.21 5.63 -3.59
N ILE A 31 2.58 4.95 -2.52
CA ILE A 31 2.81 3.51 -2.55
C ILE A 31 1.54 2.83 -2.03
N PRO A 32 0.67 2.31 -2.92
CA PRO A 32 -0.46 1.52 -2.47
C PRO A 32 0.05 0.19 -1.91
N TRP A 33 -0.52 -0.26 -0.81
CA TRP A 33 -0.22 -1.56 -0.23
C TRP A 33 -1.48 -2.18 0.40
N LYS A 34 -1.45 -3.49 0.58
CA LYS A 34 -2.50 -4.24 1.26
C LYS A 34 -1.86 -5.31 2.14
N ILE A 35 -2.31 -5.41 3.37
CA ILE A 35 -1.89 -6.48 4.31
C ILE A 35 -3.04 -7.43 4.59
N ASP A 36 -2.69 -8.67 4.90
CA ASP A 36 -3.55 -9.61 5.61
C ASP A 36 -3.33 -9.43 7.11
N TRP A 37 -4.39 -9.04 7.81
CA TRP A 37 -4.28 -8.77 9.25
C TRP A 37 -4.01 -10.03 10.08
N ALA A 38 -4.47 -11.20 9.64
CA ALA A 38 -4.30 -12.44 10.39
C ALA A 38 -2.85 -12.96 10.31
N THR A 39 -2.23 -12.86 9.14
CA THR A 39 -0.84 -13.31 8.93
C THR A 39 0.19 -12.22 9.09
N LYS A 40 -0.24 -10.94 9.05
CA LYS A 40 0.62 -9.75 8.99
C LYS A 40 1.55 -9.76 7.78
N GLU A 41 1.10 -10.33 6.67
CA GLU A 41 1.83 -10.37 5.41
C GLU A 41 1.25 -9.39 4.41
N TYR A 42 2.11 -8.78 3.59
CA TYR A 42 1.69 -8.00 2.44
C TYR A 42 1.06 -8.93 1.38
N ARG A 43 -0.18 -8.62 1.02
CA ARG A 43 -0.89 -9.20 -0.13
C ARG A 43 -0.61 -8.45 -1.42
N TYR A 44 -0.24 -7.17 -1.30
CA TYR A 44 0.10 -6.31 -2.42
C TYR A 44 0.99 -5.17 -1.95
N VAL A 45 2.01 -4.85 -2.75
CA VAL A 45 2.82 -3.62 -2.63
C VAL A 45 2.99 -3.06 -4.04
N GLY A 46 2.64 -1.79 -4.21
CA GLY A 46 2.69 -1.10 -5.50
C GLY A 46 4.12 -0.96 -6.05
N PRO A 47 4.30 -1.00 -7.38
CA PRO A 47 5.62 -0.87 -8.01
C PRO A 47 6.30 0.48 -7.77
N GLN A 48 5.56 1.48 -7.30
CA GLN A 48 6.09 2.80 -6.91
C GLN A 48 7.15 2.68 -5.80
N ILE A 49 7.07 1.66 -4.93
CA ILE A 49 8.04 1.48 -3.84
C ILE A 49 9.47 1.28 -4.35
N GLU A 50 9.62 0.63 -5.51
CA GLU A 50 10.92 0.38 -6.10
C GLU A 50 11.50 1.67 -6.67
N LYS A 51 10.66 2.49 -7.31
CA LYS A 51 11.08 3.81 -7.82
C LYS A 51 11.46 4.76 -6.68
N LEU A 52 10.72 4.73 -5.56
CA LEU A 52 10.91 5.65 -4.44
C LEU A 52 12.04 5.22 -3.49
N LEU A 53 12.08 3.94 -3.11
CA LEU A 53 13.00 3.43 -2.08
C LEU A 53 14.07 2.48 -2.64
N GLY A 54 13.94 2.00 -3.89
CA GLY A 54 14.88 1.06 -4.51
C GLY A 54 14.67 -0.41 -4.13
N TRP A 55 13.65 -0.74 -3.33
CA TRP A 55 13.34 -2.11 -2.94
C TRP A 55 12.37 -2.75 -3.91
N LEU A 56 12.65 -3.97 -4.37
CA LEU A 56 11.70 -4.75 -5.17
C LEU A 56 10.38 -4.94 -4.38
N PRO A 57 9.20 -4.82 -4.99
CA PRO A 57 7.93 -5.03 -4.29
C PRO A 57 7.84 -6.43 -3.66
N SER A 58 8.40 -7.44 -4.31
CA SER A 58 8.46 -8.83 -3.82
C SER A 58 9.36 -9.03 -2.59
N SER A 59 10.17 -8.04 -2.23
CA SER A 59 11.01 -8.07 -1.03
C SER A 59 10.24 -7.68 0.24
N TRP A 60 8.98 -7.25 0.12
CA TRP A 60 8.10 -6.89 1.23
C TRP A 60 7.18 -8.07 1.49
N LYS A 61 7.45 -8.82 2.56
CA LYS A 61 6.70 -10.04 2.90
C LYS A 61 5.94 -9.85 4.20
N PRO A 62 6.55 -9.87 5.39
CA PRO A 62 5.86 -9.49 6.61
C PRO A 62 5.89 -7.97 6.83
N VAL A 63 4.95 -7.44 7.62
CA VAL A 63 4.94 -6.01 8.03
C VAL A 63 6.19 -5.60 8.79
N GLU A 64 6.91 -6.55 9.38
CA GLU A 64 8.21 -6.34 10.01
C GLU A 64 9.27 -5.82 9.03
N ASP A 65 9.14 -6.05 7.72
CA ASP A 65 10.02 -5.44 6.71
C ASP A 65 9.91 -3.92 6.71
N TRP A 66 8.70 -3.38 6.91
CA TRP A 66 8.48 -1.94 7.05
C TRP A 66 9.11 -1.38 8.31
N ALA A 67 8.91 -2.04 9.46
CA ALA A 67 9.52 -1.61 10.71
C ALA A 67 11.06 -1.62 10.62
N THR A 68 11.65 -2.66 10.04
CA THR A 68 13.11 -2.80 9.95
C THR A 68 13.75 -1.86 8.93
N ARG A 69 13.01 -1.46 7.88
CA ARG A 69 13.42 -0.47 6.88
C ARG A 69 12.97 0.96 7.24
N MET A 70 12.77 1.23 8.54
CA MET A 70 12.57 2.56 9.10
C MET A 70 13.81 2.99 9.90
N HIS A 71 14.09 4.30 9.92
CA HIS A 71 15.14 4.87 10.75
C HIS A 71 14.97 4.45 12.23
N PRO A 72 16.04 4.02 12.91
CA PRO A 72 15.94 3.45 14.27
C PRO A 72 15.27 4.37 15.29
N GLU A 73 15.48 5.69 15.19
CA GLU A 73 14.87 6.68 16.09
C GLU A 73 13.36 6.85 15.89
N ASP A 74 12.83 6.56 14.69
CA ASP A 74 11.40 6.72 14.40
C ASP A 74 10.63 5.43 14.68
N ARG A 75 11.31 4.28 14.56
CA ARG A 75 10.72 2.94 14.54
C ARG A 75 9.74 2.67 15.66
N ALA A 76 10.15 2.79 16.91
CA ALA A 76 9.30 2.44 18.04
C ALA A 76 8.05 3.31 18.07
N ARG A 77 8.23 4.63 18.01
CA ARG A 77 7.13 5.61 18.06
C ARG A 77 6.10 5.38 16.96
N ILE A 78 6.55 5.18 15.72
CA ILE A 78 5.66 5.06 14.57
C ILE A 78 4.96 3.69 14.56
N VAL A 79 5.70 2.60 14.78
CA VAL A 79 5.13 1.25 14.77
C VAL A 79 4.09 1.10 15.88
N ASP A 80 4.40 1.57 17.10
CA ASP A 80 3.46 1.47 18.23
C ASP A 80 2.17 2.26 17.96
N MET A 81 2.29 3.45 17.39
CA MET A 81 1.15 4.29 17.00
C MET A 81 0.28 3.60 15.94
N CYS A 82 0.87 3.14 14.83
CA CYS A 82 0.16 2.47 13.74
C CYS A 82 -0.54 1.19 14.24
N VAL A 83 0.15 0.38 15.06
CA VAL A 83 -0.44 -0.85 15.62
C VAL A 83 -1.64 -0.52 16.50
N ALA A 84 -1.51 0.46 17.40
CA ALA A 84 -2.60 0.86 18.29
C ALA A 84 -3.83 1.38 17.52
N GLN A 85 -3.61 2.22 16.49
CA GLN A 85 -4.67 2.78 15.66
C GLN A 85 -5.33 1.71 14.78
N SER A 86 -4.56 0.80 14.18
CA SER A 86 -5.10 -0.34 13.42
C SER A 86 -5.98 -1.25 14.30
N ILE A 87 -5.55 -1.55 15.53
CA ILE A 87 -6.36 -2.35 16.49
C ILE A 87 -7.67 -1.62 16.84
N ALA A 88 -7.62 -0.30 16.98
CA ALA A 88 -8.80 0.52 17.27
C ALA A 88 -9.71 0.73 16.05
N GLY A 89 -9.32 0.29 14.84
CA GLY A 89 -10.05 0.55 13.61
C GLY A 89 -10.06 2.03 13.21
N ILE A 90 -9.04 2.78 13.62
CA ILE A 90 -8.90 4.21 13.39
C ILE A 90 -7.91 4.45 12.25
N ASP A 91 -8.31 5.32 11.32
CA ASP A 91 -7.44 5.76 10.24
C ASP A 91 -6.29 6.61 10.77
N HIS A 92 -5.13 6.54 10.10
CA HIS A 92 -3.92 7.17 10.60
C HIS A 92 -2.88 7.48 9.53
N GLU A 93 -2.09 8.50 9.85
CA GLU A 93 -0.99 9.01 9.02
C GLU A 93 0.29 9.06 9.85
N ALA A 94 1.42 8.85 9.20
CA ALA A 94 2.73 8.74 9.83
C ALA A 94 3.82 9.28 8.89
N ASP A 95 4.47 10.36 9.30
CA ASP A 95 5.67 10.86 8.63
C ASP A 95 6.91 10.25 9.30
N TYR A 96 7.78 9.62 8.50
CA TYR A 96 8.99 8.97 9.02
C TYR A 96 10.12 8.88 8.00
N ARG A 97 11.33 8.60 8.50
CA ARG A 97 12.50 8.35 7.65
C ARG A 97 12.52 6.89 7.21
N ALA A 98 12.25 6.63 5.93
CA ALA A 98 12.34 5.32 5.30
C ALA A 98 13.76 5.03 4.80
N LEU A 99 14.24 3.80 5.00
CA LEU A 99 15.54 3.32 4.52
C LEU A 99 15.45 2.95 3.03
N THR A 100 16.30 3.55 2.20
CA THR A 100 16.45 3.19 0.80
C THR A 100 17.37 1.97 0.65
N ALA A 101 17.25 1.26 -0.48
CA ALA A 101 18.15 0.14 -0.81
C ALA A 101 19.62 0.57 -0.97
N SER A 102 19.88 1.88 -1.18
CA SER A 102 21.22 2.46 -1.21
C SER A 102 21.80 2.78 0.19
N GLY A 103 21.04 2.56 1.27
CA GLY A 103 21.46 2.81 2.64
C GLY A 103 21.23 4.23 3.15
N ASN A 104 20.55 5.08 2.37
CA ASN A 104 20.19 6.43 2.78
C ASN A 104 18.79 6.45 3.41
N TYR A 105 18.42 7.58 4.00
CA TYR A 105 17.09 7.82 4.53
C TYR A 105 16.39 8.96 3.79
N ILE A 106 15.12 8.76 3.46
CA ILE A 106 14.24 9.80 2.91
C ILE A 106 12.99 9.93 3.77
N TRP A 107 12.39 11.12 3.77
CA TRP A 107 11.08 11.32 4.41
C TRP A 107 9.98 10.77 3.52
N VAL A 108 9.09 9.99 4.12
CA VAL A 108 7.85 9.45 3.55
C VAL A 108 6.71 9.84 4.46
#